data_AF-A0A497PSW7-F1
#
_entry.id   AF-A0A497PSW7-F1
#
_cell.length_a   1.000
_cell.length_b   1.000
_cell.length_c   1.000
_cell.angle_alpha   90.00
_cell.angle_beta   90.00
_cell.angle_gamma   90.00
#
_symmetry.space_group_name_H-M   'P 1'
#
loop_
_entity.id
_entity.type
_entity.pdbx_description
1 polymer ?
#
loop_
_entity_poly.entity_id
_entity_poly.type
_entity_poly.pdbx_seq_one_letter_code
_entity_poly.pdbx_strand_id
1 'polypeptide(L)'
;MLAIVVIAVVVVGFVVVLRFNNMAPMNQTNMNTRNLIDYDDQDVDLFPAYYRFSFNVKSSETETPQTPWVDSSCSIDTATDDVDVVFHWAVYATDIATIDAASTWSELDTYLVNERDHTYYASYPESYGNTLELYGHAESYTLVFWFEASDKNDVWSVDISFDLNYYVWA
;
A
#
# COMPACT_ATOMS: atom_id res chain seq x y z
N MET A 1 56.03 63.80 -4.69
CA MET A 1 56.93 62.92 -3.91
C MET A 1 56.31 62.69 -2.54
N LEU A 2 55.66 61.54 -2.33
CA LEU A 2 55.84 60.67 -1.18
C LEU A 2 55.08 59.37 -1.49
N ALA A 3 55.82 58.28 -1.52
CA ALA A 3 55.31 56.93 -1.68
C ALA A 3 55.01 56.33 -0.27
N ILE A 4 54.70 55.03 -0.29
CA ILE A 4 54.64 54.07 0.83
C ILE A 4 53.32 54.20 1.65
N VAL A 5 52.55 53.15 2.02
CA VAL A 5 52.85 51.75 2.34
C VAL A 5 51.57 50.89 2.15
N VAL A 6 51.78 49.66 1.66
CA VAL A 6 50.84 48.53 1.58
C VAL A 6 50.51 47.96 2.96
N ILE A 7 49.24 47.65 3.27
CA ILE A 7 48.92 46.54 4.18
C ILE A 7 47.73 45.76 3.60
N ALA A 8 48.01 44.54 3.14
CA ALA A 8 47.02 43.49 3.01
C ALA A 8 46.68 42.97 4.41
N VAL A 9 45.39 42.98 4.78
CA VAL A 9 44.88 42.19 5.90
C VAL A 9 43.90 41.18 5.33
N VAL A 10 44.38 39.94 5.18
CA VAL A 10 43.56 38.74 5.14
C VAL A 10 43.16 38.42 6.58
N VAL A 11 41.88 38.59 6.92
CA VAL A 11 41.23 37.91 8.05
C VAL A 11 39.79 37.65 7.58
N VAL A 12 39.52 36.50 6.95
CA VAL A 12 38.93 35.33 7.63
C VAL A 12 37.82 35.79 8.59
N GLY A 13 36.67 36.17 8.03
CA GLY A 13 35.61 36.74 8.84
C GLY A 13 34.22 36.70 8.24
N PHE A 14 33.95 35.91 7.19
CA PHE A 14 32.58 35.62 6.76
C PHE A 14 32.48 34.21 6.15
N VAL A 15 33.04 33.23 6.87
CA VAL A 15 32.42 31.91 6.90
C VAL A 15 31.14 32.08 7.73
N VAL A 16 30.02 31.53 7.25
CA VAL A 16 28.70 31.41 7.91
C VAL A 16 27.68 32.56 7.75
N VAL A 17 27.35 33.05 6.55
CA VAL A 17 26.03 33.73 6.33
C VAL A 17 25.34 33.33 5.02
N LEU A 18 25.59 32.15 4.45
CA LEU A 18 24.74 31.63 3.35
C LEU A 18 24.40 30.13 3.47
N ARG A 19 24.36 29.60 4.70
CA ARG A 19 23.77 28.28 5.00
C ARG A 19 22.45 28.37 5.79
N PHE A 20 21.79 29.53 5.77
CA PHE A 20 20.56 29.75 6.55
C PHE A 20 19.34 30.17 5.71
N ASN A 21 19.32 29.87 4.41
CA ASN A 21 18.15 30.16 3.55
C ASN A 21 17.77 28.97 2.66
N ASN A 22 17.58 27.77 3.23
CA ASN A 22 16.73 26.73 2.60
C ASN A 22 16.41 25.54 3.53
N MET A 23 16.43 25.73 4.85
CA MET A 23 15.58 24.89 5.69
C MET A 23 14.19 25.53 5.65
N ALA A 24 13.45 25.25 4.57
CA ALA A 24 12.00 25.17 4.73
C ALA A 24 11.75 24.34 6.00
N PRO A 25 10.75 24.65 6.82
CA PRO A 25 10.33 23.69 7.83
C PRO A 25 10.14 22.38 7.06
N MET A 26 10.96 21.38 7.37
CA MET A 26 10.61 20.01 6.99
C MET A 26 9.30 19.81 7.70
N ASN A 27 8.19 19.98 6.98
CA ASN A 27 6.90 19.56 7.46
C ASN A 27 7.09 18.06 7.75
N GLN A 28 7.32 17.73 9.02
CA GLN A 28 7.58 16.36 9.42
C GLN A 28 6.29 15.61 9.13
N THR A 29 6.33 14.69 8.18
CA THR A 29 5.23 13.79 7.90
C THR A 29 5.48 12.52 8.70
N ASN A 30 4.58 12.18 9.60
CA ASN A 30 4.62 10.89 10.29
C ASN A 30 3.82 9.88 9.48
N MET A 31 4.42 8.71 9.23
CA MET A 31 3.70 7.58 8.65
C MET A 31 2.85 6.94 9.74
N ASN A 32 1.56 6.76 9.45
CA ASN A 32 0.63 6.04 10.27
C ASN A 32 0.10 4.84 9.49
N THR A 33 -0.24 3.78 10.23
CA THR A 33 -0.79 2.56 9.69
C THR A 33 -2.10 2.24 10.41
N ARG A 34 -3.13 1.88 9.64
CA ARG A 34 -4.41 1.40 10.14
C ARG A 34 -4.69 0.02 9.55
N ASN A 35 -4.77 -0.98 10.42
CA ASN A 35 -5.17 -2.31 10.01
C ASN A 35 -6.61 -2.30 9.46
N LEU A 36 -6.79 -2.89 8.29
CA LEU A 36 -8.08 -3.07 7.63
C LEU A 36 -8.63 -4.47 7.87
N ILE A 37 -7.78 -5.48 7.65
CA ILE A 37 -8.07 -6.89 7.86
C ILE A 37 -6.83 -7.57 8.42
N ASP A 38 -7.05 -8.50 9.33
CA ASP A 38 -6.04 -9.42 9.84
C ASP A 38 -6.72 -10.78 10.03
N TYR A 39 -6.37 -11.74 9.18
CA TYR A 39 -6.84 -13.13 9.20
C TYR A 39 -5.65 -14.03 9.51
N ASP A 40 -5.86 -14.93 10.47
CA ASP A 40 -4.88 -15.87 11.00
C ASP A 40 -5.52 -17.26 10.88
N ASP A 41 -4.84 -18.17 10.18
CA ASP A 41 -5.29 -19.55 9.93
C ASP A 41 -6.72 -19.65 9.38
N GLN A 42 -7.06 -18.80 8.41
CA GLN A 42 -8.41 -18.75 7.85
C GLN A 42 -8.56 -19.72 6.69
N ASP A 43 -9.54 -20.64 6.78
CA ASP A 43 -9.90 -21.50 5.65
C ASP A 43 -10.39 -20.67 4.45
N VAL A 44 -9.84 -20.94 3.27
CA VAL A 44 -10.23 -20.25 2.02
C VAL A 44 -10.63 -21.20 0.91
N ASP A 45 -11.56 -20.79 0.06
CA ASP A 45 -11.94 -21.50 -1.15
C ASP A 45 -11.33 -20.86 -2.41
N LEU A 46 -11.18 -21.66 -3.47
CA LEU A 46 -10.78 -21.18 -4.79
C LEU A 46 -11.92 -20.41 -5.46
N PHE A 47 -11.55 -19.53 -6.40
CA PHE A 47 -12.48 -18.86 -7.29
C PHE A 47 -13.45 -19.89 -7.93
N PRO A 48 -14.77 -19.64 -7.98
CA PRO A 48 -15.45 -18.34 -7.93
C PRO A 48 -15.75 -17.78 -6.52
N ALA A 49 -15.25 -18.39 -5.44
CA ALA A 49 -15.31 -17.74 -4.13
C ALA A 49 -14.40 -16.50 -4.09
N TYR A 50 -14.89 -15.41 -3.52
CA TYR A 50 -14.12 -14.19 -3.30
C TYR A 50 -14.55 -13.52 -1.99
N TYR A 51 -13.61 -12.81 -1.39
CA TYR A 51 -13.75 -12.13 -0.10
C TYR A 51 -13.73 -10.64 -0.33
N ARG A 52 -14.47 -9.89 0.49
CA ARG A 52 -14.57 -8.45 0.34
C ARG A 52 -14.80 -7.74 1.66
N PHE A 53 -14.21 -6.55 1.76
CA PHE A 53 -14.28 -5.71 2.94
C PHE A 53 -14.36 -4.25 2.53
N SER A 54 -15.29 -3.51 3.13
CA SER A 54 -15.42 -2.08 2.87
C SER A 54 -14.60 -1.31 3.88
N PHE A 55 -13.89 -0.30 3.38
CA PHE A 55 -13.22 0.68 4.20
C PHE A 55 -13.41 2.08 3.60
N ASN A 56 -13.16 3.09 4.41
CA ASN A 56 -13.14 4.47 4.00
C ASN A 56 -11.76 5.05 4.29
N VAL A 57 -11.35 6.06 3.52
CA VAL A 57 -10.17 6.86 3.84
C VAL A 57 -10.68 8.18 4.41
N LYS A 58 -10.30 8.50 5.65
CA LYS A 58 -10.74 9.73 6.32
C LYS A 58 -9.99 10.92 5.74
N SER A 59 -10.57 12.12 5.80
CA SER A 59 -9.88 13.33 5.35
C SER A 59 -8.53 13.53 6.02
N SER A 60 -8.42 13.19 7.32
CA SER A 60 -7.18 13.21 8.11
C SER A 60 -6.08 12.29 7.56
N GLU A 61 -6.46 11.26 6.79
CA GLU A 61 -5.55 10.28 6.19
C GLU A 61 -5.10 10.72 4.79
N THR A 62 -5.61 11.84 4.28
CA THR A 62 -5.29 12.43 2.96
C THR A 62 -4.74 13.86 3.04
N GLU A 63 -4.43 14.36 4.25
CA GLU A 63 -4.02 15.76 4.44
C GLU A 63 -2.65 16.09 3.84
N THR A 64 -1.86 15.07 3.50
CA THR A 64 -0.53 15.23 2.91
C THR A 64 -0.56 15.00 1.38
N PRO A 65 0.44 15.49 0.62
CA PRO A 65 0.53 15.23 -0.81
C PRO A 65 0.82 13.76 -1.17
N GLN A 66 1.21 12.94 -0.18
CA GLN A 66 1.47 11.52 -0.40
C GLN A 66 0.16 10.77 -0.42
N THR A 67 -0.07 10.07 -1.53
CA THR A 67 -1.28 9.27 -1.74
C THR A 67 -1.27 8.08 -0.77
N PRO A 68 -2.35 7.82 -0.01
CA PRO A 68 -2.44 6.62 0.82
C PRO A 68 -2.33 5.35 -0.01
N TRP A 69 -1.84 4.28 0.60
CA TRP A 69 -1.72 2.99 -0.06
C TRP A 69 -2.09 1.86 0.90
N VAL A 70 -2.51 0.72 0.33
CA VAL A 70 -2.79 -0.50 1.07
C VAL A 70 -1.61 -1.44 0.89
N ASP A 71 -0.96 -1.80 2.00
CA ASP A 71 -0.02 -2.91 2.03
C ASP A 71 -0.79 -4.21 2.25
N SER A 72 -0.38 -5.26 1.56
CA SER A 72 -0.89 -6.61 1.72
C SER A 72 0.24 -7.54 2.13
N SER A 73 -0.01 -8.39 3.12
CA SER A 73 0.82 -9.57 3.41
C SER A 73 -0.05 -10.81 3.28
N CYS A 74 0.44 -11.85 2.60
CA CYS A 74 -0.25 -13.13 2.56
C CYS A 74 0.75 -14.30 2.64
N SER A 75 0.37 -15.32 3.39
CA SER A 75 0.99 -16.65 3.43
C SER A 75 -0.10 -17.68 3.24
N ILE A 76 0.20 -18.76 2.49
CA ILE A 76 -0.77 -19.81 2.16
C ILE A 76 -0.18 -21.14 2.60
N ASP A 77 -0.92 -21.89 3.42
CA ASP A 77 -0.67 -23.28 3.72
C ASP A 77 -1.65 -24.15 2.90
N THR A 78 -1.12 -24.81 1.87
CA THR A 78 -1.88 -25.74 1.02
C THR A 78 -1.94 -27.16 1.59
N ALA A 79 -1.48 -27.34 2.83
CA ALA A 79 -1.34 -28.61 3.53
C ALA A 79 -0.48 -29.62 2.77
N THR A 80 -1.11 -30.45 1.93
CA THR A 80 -0.43 -31.49 1.14
C THR A 80 -0.55 -31.30 -0.36
N ASP A 81 -1.31 -30.30 -0.82
CA ASP A 81 -1.48 -30.00 -2.23
C ASP A 81 -0.20 -29.37 -2.81
N ASP A 82 0.36 -30.00 -3.85
CA ASP A 82 1.55 -29.55 -4.60
C ASP A 82 1.09 -28.78 -5.85
N VAL A 83 0.57 -27.58 -5.62
CA VAL A 83 0.00 -26.71 -6.67
C VAL A 83 0.47 -25.27 -6.48
N ASP A 84 0.68 -24.57 -7.60
CA ASP A 84 0.93 -23.13 -7.56
C ASP A 84 -0.39 -22.39 -7.33
N VAL A 85 -0.37 -21.41 -6.42
CA VAL A 85 -1.55 -20.64 -6.03
C VAL A 85 -1.35 -19.18 -6.42
N VAL A 86 -2.30 -18.61 -7.13
CA VAL A 86 -2.34 -17.18 -7.43
C VAL A 86 -3.27 -16.49 -6.44
N PHE A 87 -2.72 -15.61 -5.62
CA PHE A 87 -3.47 -14.68 -4.81
C PHE A 87 -3.75 -13.42 -5.63
N HIS A 88 -5.02 -13.06 -5.77
CA HIS A 88 -5.45 -11.86 -6.45
C HIS A 88 -6.10 -10.91 -5.45
N TRP A 89 -5.78 -9.63 -5.53
CA TRP A 89 -6.48 -8.61 -4.76
C TRP A 89 -6.57 -7.29 -5.50
N ALA A 90 -7.69 -6.60 -5.28
CA ALA A 90 -8.02 -5.36 -5.95
C ALA A 90 -8.78 -4.43 -5.00
N VAL A 91 -8.58 -3.13 -5.19
CA VAL A 91 -9.35 -2.10 -4.50
C VAL A 91 -10.27 -1.42 -5.50
N TYR A 92 -11.56 -1.37 -5.17
CA TYR A 92 -12.58 -0.67 -5.95
C TYR A 92 -13.08 0.55 -5.19
N ALA A 93 -13.27 1.67 -5.88
CA ALA A 93 -13.86 2.91 -5.37
C ALA A 93 -15.40 2.83 -5.37
N THR A 94 -15.94 1.80 -4.71
CA THR A 94 -17.37 1.54 -4.58
C THR A 94 -17.69 0.77 -3.30
N ASP A 95 -18.97 0.57 -3.01
CA ASP A 95 -19.44 -0.21 -1.87
C ASP A 95 -19.60 -1.71 -2.18
N ILE A 96 -19.70 -2.53 -1.13
CA ILE A 96 -19.90 -3.99 -1.25
C ILE A 96 -21.19 -4.33 -2.00
N ALA A 97 -22.25 -3.52 -1.84
CA ALA A 97 -23.53 -3.79 -2.49
C ALA A 97 -23.41 -3.69 -4.02
N THR A 98 -22.58 -2.79 -4.52
CA THR A 98 -22.27 -2.65 -5.94
C THR A 98 -21.42 -3.81 -6.44
N ILE A 99 -20.43 -4.27 -5.67
CA ILE A 99 -19.66 -5.49 -5.98
C ILE A 99 -20.60 -6.70 -6.09
N ASP A 100 -21.55 -6.84 -5.16
CA ASP A 100 -22.46 -7.98 -5.09
C ASP A 100 -23.57 -7.96 -6.13
N ALA A 101 -23.92 -6.78 -6.63
CA ALA A 101 -24.93 -6.62 -7.67
C ALA A 101 -24.35 -6.85 -9.08
N ALA A 102 -23.03 -6.73 -9.26
CA ALA A 102 -22.38 -6.93 -10.54
C ALA A 102 -22.54 -8.38 -11.02
N SER A 103 -22.98 -8.54 -12.27
CA SER A 103 -23.11 -9.88 -12.88
C SER A 103 -21.80 -10.36 -13.50
N THR A 104 -20.87 -9.44 -13.75
CA THR A 104 -19.55 -9.70 -14.35
C THR A 104 -18.50 -8.76 -13.77
N TRP A 105 -17.23 -9.20 -13.72
CA TRP A 105 -16.13 -8.35 -13.27
C TRP A 105 -15.93 -7.11 -14.15
N SER A 106 -16.23 -7.19 -15.45
CA SER A 106 -16.13 -6.05 -16.37
C SER A 106 -17.08 -4.89 -16.04
N GLU A 107 -18.19 -5.15 -15.32
CA GLU A 107 -19.06 -4.08 -14.81
C GLU A 107 -18.39 -3.28 -13.69
N LEU A 108 -17.34 -3.84 -13.06
CA LEU A 108 -16.59 -3.22 -11.96
C LEU A 108 -15.35 -2.46 -12.43
N ASP A 109 -14.92 -2.61 -13.69
CA ASP A 109 -13.71 -1.96 -14.24
C ASP A 109 -13.71 -0.44 -14.06
N THR A 110 -14.88 0.20 -14.13
CA THR A 110 -14.99 1.66 -13.93
C THR A 110 -14.76 2.10 -12.49
N TYR A 111 -14.91 1.19 -11.53
CA TYR A 111 -14.64 1.42 -10.11
C TYR A 111 -13.26 0.93 -9.69
N LEU A 112 -12.56 0.17 -10.54
CA LEU A 112 -11.25 -0.38 -10.21
C LEU A 112 -10.25 0.76 -9.99
N VAL A 113 -9.67 0.80 -8.80
CA VAL A 113 -8.60 1.76 -8.46
C VAL A 113 -7.26 1.17 -8.87
N ASN A 114 -7.00 -0.05 -8.41
CA ASN A 114 -5.74 -0.76 -8.66
C ASN A 114 -5.91 -2.24 -8.27
N GLU A 115 -5.14 -3.11 -8.91
CA GLU A 115 -5.14 -4.56 -8.69
C GLU A 115 -3.72 -5.12 -8.73
N ARG A 116 -3.55 -6.27 -8.09
CA ARG A 116 -2.31 -7.02 -8.03
C ARG A 116 -2.60 -8.52 -7.96
N ASP A 117 -1.60 -9.26 -8.40
CA ASP A 117 -1.51 -10.70 -8.34
C ASP A 117 -0.15 -11.11 -7.75
N HIS A 118 -0.13 -12.26 -7.09
CA HIS A 118 1.11 -12.93 -6.70
C HIS A 118 0.95 -14.45 -6.80
N THR A 119 1.94 -15.10 -7.39
CA THR A 119 1.99 -16.57 -7.48
C THR A 119 2.88 -17.13 -6.38
N TYR A 120 2.28 -17.89 -5.48
CA TYR A 120 2.94 -18.76 -4.52
C TYR A 120 3.27 -20.07 -5.21
N TYR A 121 4.55 -20.41 -5.27
CA TYR A 121 5.00 -21.64 -5.90
C TYR A 121 5.02 -22.75 -4.85
N ALA A 122 4.50 -23.95 -5.18
CA ALA A 122 4.49 -25.07 -4.25
C ALA A 122 5.89 -25.46 -3.75
N SER A 123 6.91 -25.25 -4.60
CA SER A 123 8.32 -25.50 -4.28
C SER A 123 8.92 -24.48 -3.31
N TYR A 124 8.31 -23.31 -3.14
CA TYR A 124 8.81 -22.17 -2.36
C TYR A 124 7.64 -21.38 -1.74
N PRO A 125 7.06 -21.86 -0.62
CA PRO A 125 6.07 -21.10 0.13
C PRO A 125 6.77 -19.91 0.78
N GLU A 126 6.75 -18.77 0.09
CA GLU A 126 7.28 -17.50 0.59
C GLU A 126 6.13 -16.62 1.06
N SER A 127 6.36 -15.81 2.09
CA SER A 127 5.44 -14.73 2.45
C SER A 127 5.67 -13.57 1.49
N TYR A 128 4.57 -12.97 1.00
CA TYR A 128 4.63 -11.88 0.05
C TYR A 128 4.05 -10.59 0.63
N GLY A 129 4.81 -9.49 0.47
CA GLY A 129 4.40 -8.13 0.83
C GLY A 129 4.35 -7.23 -0.40
N ASN A 130 3.24 -6.52 -0.64
CA ASN A 130 3.11 -5.59 -1.77
C ASN A 130 2.12 -4.46 -1.51
N THR A 131 2.15 -3.44 -2.35
CA THR A 131 1.48 -2.17 -2.14
C THR A 131 0.50 -1.84 -3.28
N LEU A 132 -0.67 -1.31 -2.91
CA LEU A 132 -1.70 -0.78 -3.79
C LEU A 132 -1.95 0.70 -3.49
N GLU A 133 -1.50 1.59 -4.38
CA GLU A 133 -1.77 3.02 -4.25
C GLU A 133 -3.26 3.35 -4.48
N LEU A 134 -3.83 4.21 -3.64
CA LEU A 134 -5.21 4.68 -3.74
C LEU A 134 -5.29 5.99 -4.52
N TYR A 135 -5.32 5.92 -5.85
CA TYR A 135 -5.35 7.11 -6.70
C TYR A 135 -6.71 7.84 -6.64
N GLY A 136 -6.88 8.73 -5.66
CA GLY A 136 -8.04 9.62 -5.55
C GLY A 136 -8.73 9.55 -4.19
N HIS A 137 -9.86 10.25 -4.10
CA HIS A 137 -10.70 10.24 -2.90
C HIS A 137 -12.09 9.72 -3.28
N ALA A 138 -12.37 8.46 -2.96
CA ALA A 138 -13.71 7.89 -2.99
C ALA A 138 -14.37 8.01 -1.61
N GLU A 139 -15.71 8.08 -1.57
CA GLU A 139 -16.45 8.05 -0.30
C GLU A 139 -16.36 6.69 0.40
N SER A 140 -16.24 5.63 -0.40
CA SER A 140 -16.07 4.25 0.06
C SER A 140 -15.14 3.50 -0.88
N TYR A 141 -14.32 2.64 -0.30
CA TYR A 141 -13.53 1.65 -1.00
C TYR A 141 -14.00 0.25 -0.58
N THR A 142 -13.89 -0.69 -1.51
CA THR A 142 -14.05 -2.11 -1.23
C THR A 142 -12.79 -2.83 -1.69
N LEU A 143 -12.09 -3.44 -0.74
CA LEU A 143 -11.03 -4.38 -1.01
C LEU A 143 -11.67 -5.73 -1.34
N VAL A 144 -11.23 -6.35 -2.42
CA VAL A 144 -11.69 -7.65 -2.89
C VAL A 144 -10.49 -8.53 -3.14
N PHE A 145 -10.55 -9.79 -2.73
CA PHE A 145 -9.47 -10.75 -2.97
C PHE A 145 -9.99 -12.17 -3.16
N TRP A 146 -9.24 -12.98 -3.90
CA TRP A 146 -9.55 -14.38 -4.20
C TRP A 146 -8.30 -15.17 -4.53
N PHE A 147 -8.47 -16.49 -4.62
CA PHE A 147 -7.40 -17.44 -4.88
C PHE A 147 -7.72 -18.28 -6.11
N GLU A 148 -6.72 -18.48 -6.97
CA GLU A 148 -6.81 -19.36 -8.13
C GLU A 148 -5.69 -20.40 -8.07
N ALA A 149 -6.00 -21.64 -8.44
CA ALA A 149 -5.03 -22.72 -8.59
C ALA A 149 -5.60 -23.76 -9.55
N SER A 150 -4.80 -24.75 -9.95
CA SER A 150 -5.27 -25.84 -10.82
C SER A 150 -6.37 -26.68 -10.17
N ASP A 151 -6.23 -26.92 -8.87
CA ASP A 151 -7.10 -27.76 -8.05
C ASP A 151 -6.83 -27.51 -6.56
N LYS A 152 -7.79 -27.91 -5.73
CA LYS A 152 -7.72 -27.91 -4.27
C LYS A 152 -8.35 -29.21 -3.80
N ASN A 153 -7.56 -30.11 -3.21
CA ASN A 153 -8.00 -31.42 -2.75
C ASN A 153 -8.03 -31.51 -1.22
N ASP A 154 -7.41 -30.56 -0.52
CA ASP A 154 -7.44 -30.44 0.94
C ASP A 154 -7.96 -29.06 1.40
N VAL A 155 -8.12 -28.88 2.70
CA VAL A 155 -8.39 -27.57 3.31
C VAL A 155 -7.11 -26.74 3.27
N TRP A 156 -7.21 -25.52 2.76
CA TRP A 156 -6.11 -24.56 2.74
C TRP A 156 -6.42 -23.46 3.75
N SER A 157 -5.42 -23.09 4.52
CA SER A 157 -5.50 -21.95 5.43
C SER A 157 -4.53 -20.85 5.00
N VAL A 158 -4.90 -19.61 5.29
CA VAL A 158 -4.12 -18.43 4.93
C VAL A 158 -3.99 -17.49 6.12
N ASP A 159 -2.81 -16.88 6.19
CA ASP A 159 -2.57 -15.72 7.02
C ASP A 159 -2.56 -14.50 6.07
N ILE A 160 -3.47 -13.56 6.27
CA ILE A 160 -3.61 -12.37 5.41
C ILE A 160 -3.73 -11.13 6.28
N SER A 161 -2.89 -10.13 6.01
CA SER A 161 -3.09 -8.78 6.52
C SER A 161 -3.22 -7.77 5.39
N PHE A 162 -4.10 -6.80 5.59
CA PHE A 162 -4.19 -5.61 4.77
C PHE A 162 -4.13 -4.38 5.65
N ASP A 163 -3.18 -3.49 5.38
CA ASP A 163 -2.89 -2.33 6.19
C ASP A 163 -2.95 -1.06 5.34
N LEU A 164 -3.79 -0.10 5.73
CA LEU A 164 -3.82 1.22 5.13
C LEU A 164 -2.69 2.07 5.71
N ASN A 165 -1.77 2.49 4.86
CA ASN A 165 -0.69 3.39 5.20
C ASN A 165 -0.94 4.79 4.64
N TYR A 166 -0.67 5.79 5.46
CA TYR A 166 -0.86 7.19 5.11
C TYR A 166 0.06 8.09 5.91
N TYR A 167 0.30 9.29 5.39
CA TYR A 167 1.08 10.29 6.07
C TYR A 167 0.18 11.38 6.66
N VAL A 168 0.49 11.79 7.88
CA VAL A 168 -0.12 12.95 8.55
C VAL A 168 0.93 14.03 8.77
N TRP A 169 0.52 15.30 8.79
CA TRP A 169 1.38 16.37 9.26
C TRP A 169 1.60 16.22 10.78
N ALA A 170 2.87 16.30 11.21
CA ALA A 170 3.26 16.26 12.61
C ALA A 170 2.99 17.58 13.35
#